data_AF-A0A7F8R910-F1
#
_entry.id   AF-A0A7F8R910-F1
#
_cell.length_a   1.000
_cell.length_b   1.000
_cell.length_c   1.000
_cell.angle_alpha   90.00
_cell.angle_beta   90.00
_cell.angle_gamma   90.00
#
_symmetry.space_group_name_H-M   'P 1'
#
loop_
_entity.id
_entity.type
_entity.pdbx_description
1 polymer ?
#
loop_
_entity_poly.entity_id
_entity_poly.type
_entity_poly.pdbx_seq_one_letter_code
_entity_poly.pdbx_strand_id
1 'polypeptide(L)'
;MSVMYGDAVPFQAPAVPLVFRGHTQQGQEAPKWLVSKVRIGYPLSGGSALVTFDDPKGESSERGPGGEAGRLPGTDHAPPTPGRPPPVAQRVLQQKEHEIHIEECRLRVQVRALELPMVTTIQVSTQVSRHSVLVSGFPAGLRLGEEELLDKLEIFFGKTRNGGGDVESRELLRGGVVLGFTKDAVAQYLCRVGQFTVPLGKCKCPVRVSPYLSGEIQKAEIAFRPVPQSVLVLNIPDVLDGPELQDILEIHFQKPSRGGGEVEALRVVPPGQRGLAVFTATSG
;
A
#
# COMPACT_ATOMS: atom_id res chain seq x y z
N MET A 1 -7.65 -14.63 9.98
CA MET A 1 -7.73 -14.61 8.50
C MET A 1 -8.86 -15.53 8.11
N SER A 2 -9.91 -15.04 7.47
CA SER A 2 -11.05 -15.88 7.03
C SER A 2 -10.84 -16.22 5.56
N VAL A 3 -10.92 -17.51 5.20
CA VAL A 3 -10.78 -18.00 3.82
C VAL A 3 -12.18 -18.16 3.23
N MET A 4 -12.45 -17.53 2.10
CA MET A 4 -13.71 -17.67 1.35
C MET A 4 -13.42 -18.40 0.03
N TYR A 5 -14.19 -19.44 -0.28
CA TYR A 5 -14.16 -20.15 -1.58
C TYR A 5 -15.05 -19.42 -2.59
N GLY A 6 -14.59 -19.25 -3.84
CA GLY A 6 -15.40 -18.67 -4.91
C GLY A 6 -14.67 -18.61 -6.27
N ASP A 7 -15.44 -18.89 -7.32
CA ASP A 7 -15.08 -19.12 -8.72
C ASP A 7 -14.19 -18.09 -9.43
N ALA A 8 -13.60 -18.54 -10.54
CA ALA A 8 -12.70 -17.82 -11.43
C ALA A 8 -13.13 -16.37 -11.70
N VAL A 9 -12.34 -15.42 -11.19
CA VAL A 9 -12.43 -14.00 -11.55
C VAL A 9 -11.41 -13.70 -12.65
N PRO A 10 -11.81 -13.11 -13.80
CA PRO A 10 -10.87 -12.55 -14.75
C PRO A 10 -10.18 -11.35 -14.08
N PHE A 11 -8.86 -11.41 -13.93
CA PHE A 11 -8.08 -10.39 -13.24
C PHE A 11 -8.04 -9.12 -14.10
N GLN A 12 -9.03 -8.24 -13.94
CA GLN A 12 -8.86 -6.84 -14.31
C GLN A 12 -8.05 -6.18 -13.20
N ALA A 13 -6.86 -5.68 -13.56
CA ALA A 13 -6.06 -4.85 -12.66
C ALA A 13 -6.98 -3.74 -12.11
N PRO A 14 -7.02 -3.52 -10.78
CA PRO A 14 -7.91 -2.52 -10.23
C PRO A 14 -7.38 -1.16 -10.67
N ALA A 15 -8.13 -0.49 -11.55
CA ALA A 15 -8.03 0.95 -11.73
C ALA A 15 -8.57 1.60 -10.46
N VAL A 16 -7.78 1.57 -9.38
CA VAL A 16 -8.07 2.34 -8.17
C VAL A 16 -7.68 3.78 -8.51
N PRO A 17 -8.64 4.72 -8.64
CA PRO A 17 -8.28 6.13 -8.69
C PRO A 17 -7.57 6.47 -7.37
N LEU A 18 -6.28 6.75 -7.47
CA LEU A 18 -5.49 7.26 -6.36
C LEU A 18 -5.91 8.72 -6.12
N VAL A 19 -6.91 8.91 -5.26
CA VAL A 19 -7.39 10.24 -4.87
C VAL A 19 -6.44 10.81 -3.81
N PHE A 20 -5.66 11.82 -4.18
CA PHE A 20 -4.74 12.51 -3.28
C PHE A 20 -5.44 13.62 -2.49
N ARG A 21 -5.13 13.70 -1.19
CA ARG A 21 -5.64 14.72 -0.28
C ARG A 21 -4.68 15.90 -0.21
N GLY A 22 -5.05 17.03 -0.80
CA GLY A 22 -4.37 18.28 -0.58
C GLY A 22 -4.87 18.99 0.68
N HIS A 23 -3.99 19.21 1.66
CA HIS A 23 -4.09 20.34 2.58
C HIS A 23 -2.86 21.21 2.36
N THR A 24 -3.04 22.48 2.01
CA THR A 24 -1.96 23.46 1.95
C THR A 24 -1.84 24.16 3.30
N GLN A 25 -0.75 23.92 4.03
CA GLN A 25 -0.24 24.90 4.99
C GLN A 25 0.97 25.57 4.36
N GLN A 26 0.96 26.90 4.36
CA GLN A 26 2.05 27.71 3.88
C GLN A 26 3.18 27.65 4.91
N GLY A 27 4.24 26.88 4.61
CA GLY A 27 5.46 26.84 5.41
C GLY A 27 5.88 25.44 5.83
N GLN A 28 7.10 25.07 5.45
CA GLN A 28 7.90 23.90 5.84
C GLN A 28 7.49 22.52 5.30
N GLU A 29 8.49 21.90 4.65
CA GLU A 29 8.67 20.51 4.21
C GLU A 29 7.44 19.73 3.70
N ALA A 30 7.56 19.28 2.44
CA ALA A 30 6.62 18.33 1.84
C ALA A 30 6.41 17.13 2.78
N PRO A 31 5.16 16.74 3.08
CA PRO A 31 4.92 15.57 3.89
C PRO A 31 5.44 14.35 3.11
N LYS A 32 6.53 13.77 3.62
CA LYS A 32 6.91 12.40 3.27
C LYS A 32 5.69 11.52 3.60
N TRP A 33 5.31 10.67 2.66
CA TRP A 33 4.26 9.65 2.73
C TRP A 33 2.80 10.14 2.98
N LEU A 34 2.06 10.36 1.89
CA LEU A 34 0.59 10.41 1.90
C LEU A 34 0.00 9.26 1.06
N VAL A 35 0.56 8.05 1.19
CA VAL A 35 0.00 6.86 0.54
C VAL A 35 -0.82 6.08 1.55
N SER A 36 -2.14 6.05 1.34
CA SER A 36 -3.07 5.28 2.15
C SER A 36 -2.79 3.78 1.97
N LYS A 37 -2.47 3.07 3.07
CA LYS A 37 -2.35 1.59 3.21
C LYS A 37 -2.33 0.81 1.88
N VAL A 38 -1.21 0.87 1.15
CA VAL A 38 -1.02 0.04 -0.05
C VAL A 38 -1.01 -1.43 0.37
N ARG A 39 -1.80 -2.24 -0.32
CA ARG A 39 -1.80 -3.69 -0.19
C ARG A 39 -1.39 -4.29 -1.53
N ILE A 40 -0.45 -5.22 -1.50
CA ILE A 40 -0.04 -5.95 -2.70
C ILE A 40 -0.68 -7.33 -2.64
N GLY A 41 -1.54 -7.63 -3.61
CA GLY A 41 -2.06 -8.97 -3.82
C GLY A 41 -1.14 -9.75 -4.75
N TYR A 42 -0.65 -10.91 -4.30
CA TYR A 42 0.20 -11.79 -5.10
C TYR A 42 -0.51 -13.14 -5.31
N PRO A 43 -0.83 -13.51 -6.56
CA PRO A 43 -1.49 -14.77 -6.85
C PRO A 43 -0.53 -15.94 -6.63
N LEU A 44 -1.00 -16.96 -5.91
CA LEU A 44 -0.29 -18.21 -5.67
C LEU A 44 -0.95 -19.32 -6.50
N SER A 45 -0.15 -20.00 -7.31
CA SER A 45 -0.59 -21.18 -8.07
C SER A 45 -0.81 -22.37 -7.14
N GLY A 46 -1.72 -23.28 -7.50
CA GLY A 46 -1.82 -24.57 -6.82
C GLY A 46 -0.49 -25.34 -6.89
N GLY A 47 -0.17 -26.06 -5.82
CA GLY A 47 1.13 -26.73 -5.65
C GLY A 47 2.26 -25.75 -5.28
N SER A 48 1.93 -24.67 -4.57
CA SER A 48 2.92 -23.71 -4.07
C SER A 48 2.74 -23.42 -2.59
N ALA A 49 3.77 -22.90 -1.95
CA ALA A 49 3.70 -22.39 -0.59
C ALA A 49 4.47 -21.10 -0.45
N LEU A 50 3.97 -20.20 0.39
CA LEU A 50 4.68 -19.01 0.81
C LEU A 50 5.27 -19.26 2.20
N VAL A 51 6.57 -19.01 2.35
CA VAL A 51 7.28 -19.10 3.62
C VAL A 51 7.85 -17.73 3.96
N THR A 52 7.59 -17.26 5.17
CA THR A 52 8.15 -16.04 5.75
C THR A 52 8.96 -16.43 6.98
N PHE A 53 10.20 -15.97 7.03
CA PHE A 53 11.13 -16.23 8.12
C PHE A 53 11.13 -15.05 9.09
N ASP A 54 11.18 -15.35 10.38
CA ASP A 54 11.54 -14.37 11.38
C ASP A 54 13.05 -14.16 11.29
N ASP A 55 13.43 -12.99 10.80
CA ASP A 55 14.83 -12.59 10.70
C ASP A 55 14.96 -11.32 11.52
N PRO A 56 15.72 -11.33 12.64
CA PRO A 56 15.84 -10.16 13.49
C PRO A 56 16.41 -9.02 12.64
N LYS A 57 15.59 -7.98 12.44
CA LYS A 57 15.84 -6.83 11.56
C LYS A 57 17.31 -6.43 11.64
N GLY A 58 18.09 -6.85 10.65
CA GLY A 58 19.35 -6.23 10.40
C GLY A 58 19.03 -4.83 9.90
N GLU A 59 19.28 -3.81 10.72
CA GLU A 59 19.28 -2.41 10.30
C GLU A 59 19.84 -2.35 8.88
N SER A 60 18.95 -2.05 7.94
CA SER A 60 19.31 -1.72 6.58
C SER A 60 20.30 -0.58 6.71
N SER A 61 21.58 -0.87 6.46
CA SER A 61 22.63 0.13 6.37
C SER A 61 22.23 1.07 5.24
N GLU A 62 21.49 2.13 5.60
CA GLU A 62 21.40 3.36 4.84
C GLU A 62 22.83 3.89 4.78
N ARG A 63 23.56 3.45 3.75
CA ARG A 63 24.83 4.01 3.40
C ARG A 63 24.52 5.39 2.80
N GLY A 64 24.37 6.38 3.67
CA GLY A 64 24.28 7.78 3.26
C GLY A 64 25.51 8.17 2.44
N PRO A 65 25.39 9.12 1.51
CA PRO A 65 26.53 9.59 0.73
C PRO A 65 27.44 10.42 1.66
N GLY A 66 28.38 9.76 2.31
CA GLY A 66 29.42 10.39 3.11
C GLY A 66 30.46 11.03 2.21
N GLY A 67 30.65 12.34 2.39
CA GLY A 67 31.52 13.20 1.61
C GLY A 67 32.98 12.76 1.56
N GLU A 68 33.56 13.01 0.40
CA GLU A 68 34.95 12.84 0.04
C GLU A 68 35.79 13.99 0.65
N ALA A 69 36.72 13.67 1.56
CA ALA A 69 37.94 14.47 1.80
C ALA A 69 38.92 13.74 2.74
N GLY A 70 40.18 13.66 2.32
CA GLY A 70 41.32 13.50 3.23
C GLY A 70 42.04 12.15 3.18
N ARG A 71 43.07 12.07 2.32
CA ARG A 71 44.03 10.97 2.26
C ARG A 71 45.13 11.17 3.32
N LEU A 72 45.48 10.11 4.06
CA LEU A 72 46.81 9.86 4.62
C LEU A 72 47.11 8.35 4.53
N PRO A 73 48.33 7.92 4.15
CA PRO A 73 48.68 6.50 4.09
C PRO A 73 49.32 6.07 5.42
N GLY A 74 48.73 5.07 6.06
CA GLY A 74 49.28 4.46 7.27
C GLY A 74 48.69 3.06 7.41
N THR A 75 49.56 2.08 7.46
CA THR A 75 49.28 0.65 7.60
C THR A 75 48.45 0.34 8.84
N ASP A 76 47.32 -0.35 8.65
CA ASP A 76 46.94 -1.44 9.54
C ASP A 76 45.95 -2.36 8.80
N HIS A 77 46.37 -3.60 8.58
CA HIS A 77 45.49 -4.69 8.16
C HIS A 77 44.55 -5.00 9.33
N ALA A 78 43.45 -4.26 9.42
CA ALA A 78 42.31 -4.68 10.22
C ALA A 78 41.79 -6.01 9.63
N PRO A 79 41.56 -7.06 10.44
CA PRO A 79 40.92 -8.27 9.96
C PRO A 79 39.53 -7.89 9.42
N PRO A 80 39.07 -8.49 8.30
CA PRO A 80 37.72 -8.25 7.85
C PRO A 80 36.77 -8.65 8.98
N THR A 81 36.03 -7.67 9.49
CA THR A 81 34.88 -7.93 10.38
C THR A 81 34.06 -9.05 9.75
N PRO A 82 33.78 -10.16 10.47
CA PRO A 82 32.96 -11.23 9.92
C PRO A 82 31.64 -10.61 9.49
N GLY A 83 31.40 -10.62 8.18
CA GLY A 83 30.17 -10.08 7.61
C GLY A 83 29.00 -10.77 8.30
N ARG A 84 28.03 -9.97 8.75
CA ARG A 84 26.75 -10.48 9.29
C ARG A 84 26.24 -11.57 8.34
N PRO A 85 25.82 -12.75 8.85
CA PRO A 85 25.32 -13.81 7.99
C PRO A 85 24.13 -13.27 7.15
N PRO A 86 24.02 -13.69 5.88
CA PRO A 86 22.93 -13.23 5.02
C PRO A 86 21.58 -13.66 5.60
N PRO A 87 20.50 -12.90 5.27
CA PRO A 87 19.15 -13.23 5.72
C PRO A 87 18.78 -14.69 5.45
N VAL A 88 17.97 -15.29 6.31
CA VAL A 88 17.55 -16.70 6.22
C VAL A 88 17.02 -17.02 4.81
N ALA A 89 16.12 -16.20 4.28
CA ALA A 89 15.57 -16.38 2.95
C ALA A 89 16.65 -16.43 1.86
N GLN A 90 17.69 -15.59 1.96
CA GLN A 90 18.79 -15.58 1.00
C GLN A 90 19.64 -16.85 1.08
N ARG A 91 19.80 -17.43 2.28
CA ARG A 91 20.49 -18.72 2.47
C ARG A 91 19.69 -19.87 1.87
N VAL A 92 18.38 -19.93 2.12
CA VAL A 92 17.51 -20.93 1.49
C VAL A 92 17.56 -20.81 -0.04
N LEU A 93 17.59 -19.60 -0.59
CA LEU A 93 17.68 -19.37 -2.04
C LEU A 93 18.99 -19.80 -2.70
N GLN A 94 20.06 -20.05 -1.93
CA GLN A 94 21.30 -20.63 -2.49
C GLN A 94 21.06 -22.05 -3.00
N GLN A 95 20.10 -22.78 -2.42
CA GLN A 95 19.66 -24.08 -2.86
C GLN A 95 18.29 -23.97 -3.53
N LYS A 96 18.25 -23.96 -4.87
CA LYS A 96 16.99 -23.80 -5.61
C LYS A 96 16.08 -25.02 -5.55
N GLU A 97 16.62 -26.21 -5.32
CA GLU A 97 15.86 -27.46 -5.27
C GLU A 97 16.12 -28.15 -3.93
N HIS A 98 15.04 -28.48 -3.24
CA HIS A 98 15.08 -29.21 -1.98
C HIS A 98 14.40 -30.55 -2.16
N GLU A 99 15.08 -31.60 -1.72
CA GLU A 99 14.50 -32.94 -1.59
C GLU A 99 14.15 -33.17 -0.11
N ILE A 100 12.85 -33.31 0.16
CA ILE A 100 12.31 -33.55 1.50
C ILE A 100 11.96 -35.03 1.59
N HIS A 101 12.57 -35.73 2.54
CA HIS A 101 12.36 -37.15 2.75
C HIS A 101 11.25 -37.33 3.78
N ILE A 102 10.20 -38.05 3.41
CA ILE A 102 9.01 -38.30 4.24
C ILE A 102 8.76 -39.79 4.19
N GLU A 103 9.16 -40.52 5.24
CA GLU A 103 9.02 -41.98 5.34
C GLU A 103 9.29 -42.72 4.01
N GLU A 104 8.24 -43.07 3.25
CA GLU A 104 8.29 -43.83 1.99
C GLU A 104 8.32 -42.98 0.70
N CYS A 105 8.26 -41.65 0.83
CA CYS A 105 8.13 -40.69 -0.27
C CYS A 105 9.26 -39.63 -0.27
N ARG A 106 9.53 -39.08 -1.46
CA ARG A 106 10.47 -37.96 -1.64
C ARG A 106 9.77 -36.82 -2.35
N LEU A 107 9.72 -35.66 -1.70
CA LEU A 107 9.14 -34.45 -2.27
C LEU A 107 10.25 -33.58 -2.82
N ARG A 108 10.18 -33.28 -4.12
CA ARG A 108 11.09 -32.35 -4.78
C ARG A 108 10.39 -31.02 -4.94
N VAL A 109 10.84 -30.02 -4.19
CA VAL A 109 10.26 -28.68 -4.23
C VAL A 109 11.30 -27.69 -4.70
N GLN A 110 10.85 -26.68 -5.44
CA GLN A 110 11.71 -25.62 -5.95
C GLN A 110 11.50 -24.35 -5.14
N VAL A 111 12.57 -23.71 -4.68
CA VAL A 111 12.52 -22.43 -3.99
C VAL A 111 12.90 -21.30 -4.93
N ARG A 112 12.11 -20.23 -4.92
CA ARG A 112 12.34 -19.00 -5.69
C ARG A 112 12.17 -17.77 -4.81
N ALA A 113 12.88 -16.70 -5.19
CA ALA A 113 12.73 -15.41 -4.53
C ALA A 113 11.31 -14.91 -4.78
N LEU A 114 10.66 -14.42 -3.72
CA LEU A 114 9.40 -13.70 -3.88
C LEU A 114 9.73 -12.27 -4.33
N GLU A 115 9.24 -11.87 -5.49
CA GLU A 115 9.36 -10.50 -5.99
C GLU A 115 8.00 -9.82 -6.00
N LEU A 116 7.91 -8.67 -5.32
CA LEU A 116 6.68 -7.89 -5.27
C LEU A 116 6.81 -6.62 -6.12
N PRO A 117 5.75 -6.25 -6.88
CA PRO A 117 5.72 -4.97 -7.58
C PRO A 117 5.66 -3.83 -6.57
N MET A 118 6.70 -3.02 -6.54
CA MET A 118 6.78 -1.83 -5.70
C MET A 118 6.74 -0.57 -6.57
N VAL A 119 5.88 0.37 -6.19
CA VAL A 119 5.87 1.70 -6.82
C VAL A 119 7.09 2.47 -6.32
N THR A 120 7.96 2.85 -7.25
CA THR A 120 9.23 3.53 -6.94
C THR A 120 9.14 5.03 -7.15
N THR A 121 8.42 5.44 -8.19
CA THR A 121 8.23 6.85 -8.55
C THR A 121 6.76 7.10 -8.81
N ILE A 122 6.23 8.20 -8.28
CA ILE A 122 4.91 8.73 -8.65
C ILE A 122 5.11 10.19 -9.04
N GLN A 123 4.72 10.55 -10.25
CA GLN A 123 4.62 11.93 -10.71
C GLN A 123 3.15 12.31 -10.76
N VAL A 124 2.81 13.35 -10.00
CA VAL A 124 1.45 13.88 -9.92
C VAL A 124 1.47 15.28 -10.51
N SER A 125 0.59 15.56 -11.46
CA SER A 125 0.25 16.93 -11.82
C SER A 125 -0.89 17.42 -10.98
N THR A 126 -0.74 18.62 -10.43
CA THR A 126 -1.79 19.27 -9.66
C THR A 126 -2.30 20.47 -10.45
N GLN A 127 -3.61 20.54 -10.67
CA GLN A 127 -4.27 21.66 -11.31
C GLN A 127 -5.38 22.20 -10.41
N VAL A 128 -5.48 23.52 -10.30
CA VAL A 128 -6.61 24.17 -9.65
C VAL A 128 -7.82 24.06 -10.56
N SER A 129 -8.91 23.44 -10.07
CA SER A 129 -10.18 23.42 -10.78
C SER A 129 -10.75 24.83 -10.84
N ARG A 130 -11.25 25.23 -12.02
CA ARG A 130 -11.88 26.54 -12.23
C ARG A 130 -13.36 26.54 -11.87
N HIS A 131 -13.99 25.37 -11.82
CA HIS A 131 -15.42 25.19 -11.62
C HIS A 131 -15.76 24.41 -10.35
N SER A 132 -14.77 23.87 -9.63
CA SER A 132 -14.99 23.11 -8.39
C SER A 132 -14.40 23.79 -7.17
N VAL A 133 -15.07 23.64 -6.03
CA VAL A 133 -14.62 24.15 -4.73
C VAL A 133 -14.58 23.04 -3.70
N LEU A 134 -13.68 23.14 -2.74
CA LEU A 134 -13.62 22.28 -1.56
C LEU A 134 -14.30 22.98 -0.39
N VAL A 135 -15.36 22.36 0.14
CA VAL A 135 -16.04 22.77 1.37
C VAL A 135 -15.52 21.92 2.54
N SER A 136 -14.97 22.57 3.57
CA SER A 136 -14.36 21.90 4.72
C SER A 136 -14.70 22.60 6.04
N GLY A 137 -14.22 22.05 7.16
CA GLY A 137 -14.46 22.61 8.50
C GLY A 137 -15.75 22.14 9.17
N PHE A 138 -16.27 20.98 8.76
CA PHE A 138 -17.44 20.37 9.41
C PHE A 138 -17.13 19.96 10.85
N PRO A 139 -18.05 20.16 11.82
CA PRO A 139 -17.82 19.80 13.21
C PRO A 139 -17.78 18.28 13.38
N ALA A 140 -16.84 17.77 14.17
CA ALA A 140 -16.65 16.32 14.39
C ALA A 140 -17.87 15.61 15.02
N GLY A 141 -18.80 16.34 15.63
CA GLY A 141 -20.04 15.83 16.23
C GLY A 141 -21.29 15.98 15.34
N LEU A 142 -21.13 16.30 14.05
CA LEU A 142 -22.25 16.48 13.14
C LEU A 142 -23.02 15.16 12.95
N ARG A 143 -24.28 15.10 13.42
CA ARG A 143 -25.16 13.94 13.26
C ARG A 143 -25.90 13.95 11.92
N LEU A 144 -25.17 14.06 10.82
CA LEU A 144 -25.73 13.96 9.47
C LEU A 144 -25.09 12.76 8.75
N GLY A 145 -25.92 12.02 8.01
CA GLY A 145 -25.41 11.03 7.07
C GLY A 145 -24.69 11.69 5.90
N GLU A 146 -23.88 10.92 5.17
CA GLU A 146 -23.09 11.42 4.02
C GLU A 146 -23.99 12.08 2.97
N GLU A 147 -25.04 11.40 2.51
CA GLU A 147 -26.00 11.94 1.54
C GLU A 147 -26.76 13.16 2.07
N GLU A 148 -27.09 13.20 3.37
CA GLU A 148 -27.80 14.33 3.96
C GLU A 148 -26.92 15.58 4.03
N LEU A 149 -25.62 15.41 4.28
CA LEU A 149 -24.65 16.50 4.21
C LEU A 149 -24.52 17.03 2.78
N LEU A 150 -24.37 16.13 1.80
CA LEU A 150 -24.25 16.49 0.38
C LEU A 150 -25.48 17.26 -0.10
N ASP A 151 -26.68 16.77 0.19
CA ASP A 151 -27.94 17.41 -0.18
C ASP A 151 -28.08 18.81 0.43
N LYS A 152 -27.77 18.98 1.72
CA LYS A 152 -27.84 20.32 2.35
C LYS A 152 -26.84 21.31 1.76
N LEU A 153 -25.64 20.85 1.43
CA LEU A 153 -24.62 21.69 0.81
C LEU A 153 -25.01 22.07 -0.62
N GLU A 154 -25.50 21.12 -1.39
CA GLU A 154 -26.02 21.37 -2.74
C GLU A 154 -27.18 22.36 -2.71
N ILE A 155 -28.16 22.19 -1.82
CA ILE A 155 -29.29 23.14 -1.67
C ILE A 155 -28.81 24.53 -1.23
N PHE A 156 -27.77 24.61 -0.40
CA PHE A 156 -27.26 25.89 0.08
C PHE A 156 -26.46 26.62 -1.01
N PHE A 157 -25.50 25.94 -1.63
CA PHE A 157 -24.63 26.50 -2.67
C PHE A 157 -25.27 26.48 -4.06
N GLY A 158 -26.43 25.85 -4.24
CA GLY A 158 -27.27 25.95 -5.43
C GLY A 158 -28.01 27.29 -5.53
N LYS A 159 -28.12 28.02 -4.42
CA LYS A 159 -28.91 29.26 -4.36
C LYS A 159 -28.08 30.48 -4.74
N THR A 160 -28.52 31.21 -5.75
CA THR A 160 -27.92 32.47 -6.20
C THR A 160 -27.87 33.55 -5.10
N ARG A 161 -28.84 33.58 -4.18
CA ARG A 161 -28.83 34.49 -3.02
C ARG A 161 -27.62 34.30 -2.08
N ASN A 162 -27.02 33.11 -2.10
CA ASN A 162 -25.83 32.77 -1.32
C ASN A 162 -24.54 32.98 -2.16
N GLY A 163 -24.65 33.55 -3.36
CA GLY A 163 -23.58 33.62 -4.36
C GLY A 163 -23.28 32.27 -5.02
N GLY A 164 -24.18 31.31 -4.85
CA GLY A 164 -24.14 29.98 -5.45
C GLY A 164 -24.70 29.92 -6.87
N GLY A 165 -24.83 28.71 -7.41
CA GLY A 165 -25.38 28.45 -8.75
C GLY A 165 -25.54 26.96 -9.00
N ASP A 166 -25.99 26.59 -10.19
CA ASP A 166 -26.33 25.19 -10.50
C ASP A 166 -25.12 24.27 -10.28
N VAL A 167 -25.31 23.31 -9.38
CA VAL A 167 -24.32 22.30 -8.99
C VAL A 167 -24.38 21.16 -10.01
N GLU A 168 -23.24 20.82 -10.59
CA GLU A 168 -23.10 19.76 -11.58
C GLU A 168 -22.59 18.46 -10.96
N SER A 169 -21.73 18.55 -9.93
CA SER A 169 -21.14 17.37 -9.28
C SER A 169 -20.97 17.58 -7.78
N ARG A 170 -21.06 16.47 -7.03
CA ARG A 170 -20.87 16.43 -5.59
C ARG A 170 -20.06 15.19 -5.22
N GLU A 171 -18.96 15.39 -4.50
CA GLU A 171 -18.08 14.30 -4.08
C GLU A 171 -17.69 14.49 -2.61
N LEU A 172 -17.90 13.45 -1.80
CA LEU A 172 -17.46 13.45 -0.41
C LEU A 172 -16.02 12.93 -0.31
N LEU A 173 -15.12 13.76 0.23
CA LEU A 173 -13.74 13.41 0.52
C LEU A 173 -13.52 13.26 2.03
N ARG A 174 -12.48 12.54 2.43
CA ARG A 174 -12.09 12.51 3.86
C ARG A 174 -11.58 13.89 4.27
N GLY A 175 -12.44 14.65 4.94
CA GLY A 175 -12.16 15.99 5.45
C GLY A 175 -12.93 17.11 4.76
N GLY A 176 -13.72 16.82 3.71
CA GLY A 176 -14.44 17.86 2.99
C GLY A 176 -15.42 17.34 1.94
N VAL A 177 -16.17 18.24 1.32
CA VAL A 177 -17.06 17.97 0.18
C VAL A 177 -16.60 18.82 -0.98
N VAL A 178 -16.41 18.20 -2.14
CA VAL A 178 -16.17 18.90 -3.40
C VAL A 178 -17.51 19.15 -4.08
N LEU A 179 -17.75 20.40 -4.46
CA LEU A 179 -18.89 20.79 -5.28
C LEU A 179 -18.38 21.34 -6.61
N GLY A 180 -18.84 20.78 -7.72
CA GLY A 180 -18.65 21.31 -9.06
C GLY A 180 -19.85 22.16 -9.48
N PHE A 181 -19.60 23.29 -10.12
CA PHE A 181 -20.62 24.21 -10.61
C PHE A 181 -20.56 24.32 -12.13
N THR A 182 -21.71 24.50 -12.77
CA THR A 182 -21.78 24.71 -14.23
C THR A 182 -21.09 25.99 -14.71
N LYS A 183 -20.87 26.98 -13.81
CA LYS A 183 -20.25 28.27 -14.13
C LYS A 183 -19.02 28.53 -13.27
N ASP A 184 -17.86 28.71 -13.91
CA ASP A 184 -16.59 29.04 -13.26
C ASP A 184 -16.68 30.27 -12.32
N ALA A 185 -17.47 31.27 -12.70
CA ALA A 185 -17.65 32.49 -11.92
C ALA A 185 -18.22 32.22 -10.51
N VAL A 186 -19.03 31.17 -10.35
CA VAL A 186 -19.59 30.76 -9.06
C VAL A 186 -18.47 30.22 -8.17
N ALA A 187 -17.68 29.26 -8.67
CA ALA A 187 -16.57 28.68 -7.91
C ALA A 187 -15.54 29.76 -7.51
N GLN A 188 -15.19 30.66 -8.42
CA GLN A 188 -14.29 31.79 -8.13
C GLN A 188 -14.85 32.72 -7.06
N TYR A 189 -16.13 33.06 -7.16
CA TYR A 189 -16.80 33.90 -6.17
C TYR A 189 -16.81 33.23 -4.78
N LEU A 190 -17.21 31.96 -4.71
CA LEU A 190 -17.27 31.23 -3.45
C LEU A 190 -15.89 31.10 -2.78
N CYS A 191 -14.84 30.85 -3.57
CA CYS A 191 -13.46 30.83 -3.07
C CYS A 191 -13.00 32.19 -2.56
N ARG A 192 -13.41 33.29 -3.22
CA ARG A 192 -13.07 34.66 -2.78
C ARG A 192 -13.73 35.03 -1.46
N VAL A 193 -14.97 34.58 -1.23
CA VAL A 193 -15.68 34.79 0.04
C VAL A 193 -15.07 33.91 1.15
N GLY A 194 -14.73 32.66 0.84
CA GLY A 194 -13.89 31.79 1.67
C GLY A 194 -14.55 31.18 2.91
N GLN A 195 -15.56 31.83 3.50
CA GLN A 195 -16.26 31.31 4.68
C GLN A 195 -17.76 31.54 4.61
N PHE A 196 -18.54 30.51 4.92
CA PHE A 196 -19.99 30.53 4.86
C PHE A 196 -20.58 29.93 6.13
N THR A 197 -21.79 30.35 6.49
CA THR A 197 -22.55 29.72 7.59
C THR A 197 -23.69 28.92 6.98
N VAL A 198 -23.58 27.59 7.02
CA VAL A 198 -24.54 26.68 6.41
C VAL A 198 -25.44 26.07 7.48
N PRO A 199 -26.77 26.05 7.28
CA PRO A 199 -27.68 25.30 8.14
C PRO A 199 -27.52 23.80 7.90
N LEU A 200 -26.82 23.11 8.81
CA LEU A 200 -26.58 21.69 8.77
C LEU A 200 -27.38 21.01 9.89
N GLY A 201 -28.56 20.49 9.53
CA GLY A 201 -29.49 19.89 10.49
C GLY A 201 -30.08 20.96 11.42
N LYS A 202 -29.82 20.84 12.72
CA LYS A 202 -30.29 21.80 13.74
C LYS A 202 -29.27 22.91 14.06
N CYS A 203 -28.03 22.82 13.56
CA CYS A 203 -27.01 23.86 13.75
C CYS A 203 -26.89 24.77 12.53
N LYS A 204 -26.49 26.02 12.78
CA LYS A 204 -25.80 26.83 11.79
C LYS A 204 -24.31 26.68 12.04
N CYS A 205 -23.61 26.12 11.07
CA CYS A 205 -22.24 25.70 11.26
C CYS A 205 -21.34 26.46 10.26
N PRO A 206 -20.22 27.07 10.71
CA PRO A 206 -19.29 27.75 9.81
C PRO A 206 -18.52 26.72 8.99
N VAL A 207 -18.51 26.90 7.68
CA VAL A 207 -17.75 26.07 6.73
C VAL A 207 -16.79 26.95 5.96
N ARG A 208 -15.65 26.39 5.57
CA ARG A 208 -14.65 27.04 4.73
C ARG A 208 -14.81 26.56 3.30
N VAL A 209 -14.69 27.48 2.34
CA VAL A 209 -14.67 27.18 0.92
C VAL A 209 -13.33 27.59 0.36
N SER A 210 -12.63 26.67 -0.27
CA SER A 210 -11.31 26.89 -0.88
C SER A 210 -11.26 26.36 -2.30
N PRO A 211 -10.29 26.79 -3.13
CA PRO A 211 -10.09 26.21 -4.45
C PRO A 211 -9.88 24.70 -4.36
N TYR A 212 -10.51 23.94 -5.26
CA TYR A 212 -10.27 22.51 -5.35
C TYR A 212 -9.03 22.25 -6.23
N LEU A 213 -8.12 21.42 -5.72
CA LEU A 213 -6.93 20.98 -6.44
C LEU A 213 -7.17 19.54 -6.90
N SER A 214 -7.29 19.35 -8.21
CA SER A 214 -7.29 18.01 -8.80
C SER A 214 -5.85 17.55 -8.99
N GLY A 215 -5.52 16.37 -8.46
CA GLY A 215 -4.22 15.74 -8.64
C GLY A 215 -4.38 14.51 -9.54
N GLU A 216 -3.78 14.55 -10.72
CA GLU A 216 -3.74 13.40 -11.63
C GLU A 216 -2.36 12.75 -11.61
N ILE A 217 -2.31 11.43 -11.46
CA ILE A 217 -1.05 10.70 -11.63
C ILE A 217 -0.72 10.67 -13.11
N GLN A 218 0.34 11.36 -13.50
CA GLN A 218 0.85 11.32 -14.89
C GLN A 218 1.72 10.09 -15.12
N LYS A 219 2.51 9.70 -14.12
CA LYS A 219 3.45 8.61 -14.24
C LYS A 219 3.58 7.86 -12.92
N ALA A 220 3.52 6.54 -12.99
CA ALA A 220 3.90 5.67 -11.89
C ALA A 220 4.89 4.63 -12.42
N GLU A 221 6.06 4.53 -11.81
CA GLU A 221 7.07 3.52 -12.15
C GLU A 221 7.02 2.38 -11.15
N ILE A 222 6.90 1.15 -11.68
CA ILE A 222 6.84 -0.07 -10.89
C ILE A 222 8.14 -0.84 -11.10
N ALA A 223 8.82 -1.18 -10.01
CA ALA A 223 9.95 -2.09 -10.02
C ALA A 223 9.62 -3.31 -9.17
N PHE A 224 9.97 -4.50 -9.66
CA PHE A 224 9.87 -5.73 -8.88
C PHE A 224 11.07 -5.81 -7.95
N ARG A 225 10.79 -5.99 -6.64
CA ARG A 225 11.85 -6.10 -5.63
C ARG A 225 11.70 -7.40 -4.84
N PRO A 226 12.81 -8.09 -4.55
CA PRO A 226 12.78 -9.29 -3.73
C PRO A 226 12.35 -8.93 -2.30
N VAL A 227 11.53 -9.80 -1.70
CA VAL A 227 11.14 -9.70 -0.30
C VAL A 227 12.19 -10.44 0.54
N PRO A 228 13.00 -9.73 1.34
CA PRO A 228 14.19 -10.31 1.96
C PRO A 228 13.90 -11.39 3.01
N GLN A 229 12.66 -11.48 3.49
CA GLN A 229 12.24 -12.42 4.54
C GLN A 229 11.35 -13.54 4.00
N SER A 230 10.93 -13.49 2.73
CA SER A 230 9.95 -14.44 2.20
C SER A 230 10.45 -15.14 0.93
N VAL A 231 10.13 -16.43 0.82
CA VAL A 231 10.42 -17.25 -0.34
C VAL A 231 9.17 -17.96 -0.84
N LEU A 232 9.15 -18.23 -2.15
CA LEU A 232 8.11 -19.01 -2.79
C LEU A 232 8.61 -20.43 -3.02
N VAL A 233 7.86 -21.40 -2.51
CA VAL A 233 8.08 -22.83 -2.74
C VAL A 233 7.12 -23.28 -3.82
N LEU A 234 7.63 -24.00 -4.83
CA LEU A 234 6.91 -24.43 -6.02
C LEU A 234 7.08 -25.93 -6.24
N ASN A 235 6.26 -26.46 -7.15
CA ASN A 235 6.24 -27.88 -7.54
C ASN A 235 5.95 -28.81 -6.36
N ILE A 236 5.07 -28.38 -5.46
CA ILE A 236 4.68 -29.20 -4.33
C ILE A 236 3.70 -30.28 -4.82
N PRO A 237 4.07 -31.57 -4.71
CA PRO A 237 3.23 -32.66 -5.20
C PRO A 237 2.02 -32.90 -4.29
N ASP A 238 0.92 -33.39 -4.88
CA ASP A 238 -0.33 -33.73 -4.20
C ASP A 238 -0.25 -35.13 -3.57
N VAL A 239 0.60 -35.29 -2.56
CA VAL A 239 0.87 -36.59 -1.92
C VAL A 239 0.51 -36.63 -0.44
N LEU A 240 0.30 -35.46 0.16
CA LEU A 240 -0.02 -35.28 1.57
C LEU A 240 -1.18 -34.31 1.71
N ASP A 241 -1.90 -34.41 2.82
CA ASP A 241 -2.93 -33.43 3.14
C ASP A 241 -2.34 -32.06 3.48
N GLY A 242 -3.18 -31.02 3.47
CA GLY A 242 -2.73 -29.64 3.69
C GLY A 242 -1.99 -29.41 5.01
N PRO A 243 -2.54 -29.85 6.17
CA PRO A 243 -1.88 -29.71 7.47
C PRO A 243 -0.56 -30.47 7.61
N GLU A 244 -0.49 -31.74 7.18
CA GLU A 244 0.74 -32.54 7.26
C GLU A 244 1.83 -31.96 6.35
N LEU A 245 1.46 -31.57 5.13
CA LEU A 245 2.38 -30.92 4.20
C LEU A 245 2.91 -29.60 4.74
N GLN A 246 2.07 -28.82 5.40
CA GLN A 246 2.48 -27.56 6.03
C GLN A 246 3.51 -27.81 7.14
N ASP A 247 3.26 -28.77 8.04
CA ASP A 247 4.15 -29.10 9.15
C ASP A 247 5.51 -29.61 8.64
N ILE A 248 5.51 -30.49 7.64
CA ILE A 248 6.75 -31.04 7.08
C ILE A 248 7.57 -29.97 6.37
N LEU A 249 6.93 -29.07 5.61
CA LEU A 249 7.63 -27.95 4.99
C LEU A 249 8.20 -27.02 6.06
N GLU A 250 7.44 -26.74 7.11
CA GLU A 250 7.89 -25.89 8.23
C GLU A 250 9.11 -26.50 8.93
N ILE A 251 9.06 -27.77 9.32
CA ILE A 251 10.19 -28.50 9.90
C ILE A 251 11.41 -28.51 8.97
N HIS A 252 11.20 -28.68 7.65
CA HIS A 252 12.29 -28.67 6.68
C HIS A 252 12.95 -27.30 6.58
N PHE A 253 12.16 -26.21 6.53
CA PHE A 253 12.66 -24.84 6.45
C PHE A 253 13.12 -24.25 7.79
N GLN A 254 12.85 -24.91 8.91
CA GLN A 254 13.45 -24.59 10.20
C GLN A 254 14.86 -25.14 10.37
N LYS A 255 15.26 -26.16 9.60
CA LYS A 255 16.58 -26.83 9.74
C LYS A 255 17.73 -25.94 9.24
N PRO A 256 18.70 -25.57 10.10
CA PRO A 256 19.87 -24.79 9.68
C PRO A 256 20.73 -25.47 8.61
N SER A 257 20.76 -26.82 8.59
CA SER A 257 21.47 -27.62 7.59
C SER A 257 20.94 -27.44 6.16
N ARG A 258 19.74 -26.86 6.00
CA ARG A 258 19.12 -26.54 4.71
C ARG A 258 19.10 -25.03 4.43
N GLY A 259 19.88 -24.25 5.18
CA GLY A 259 19.87 -22.79 5.12
C GLY A 259 18.65 -22.14 5.80
N GLY A 260 17.83 -22.97 6.45
CA GLY A 260 16.62 -22.57 7.15
C GLY A 260 16.85 -21.79 8.46
N GLY A 261 15.75 -21.36 9.08
CA GLY A 261 15.74 -20.56 10.29
C GLY A 261 14.34 -20.48 10.89
N GLU A 262 14.11 -19.59 11.84
CA GLU A 262 12.80 -19.44 12.48
C GLU A 262 11.75 -19.02 11.44
N VAL A 263 10.65 -19.77 11.37
CA VAL A 263 9.55 -19.54 10.42
C VAL A 263 8.48 -18.75 11.15
N GLU A 264 8.21 -17.53 10.69
CA GLU A 264 7.12 -16.69 11.22
C GLU A 264 5.77 -17.18 10.69
N ALA A 265 5.73 -17.52 9.39
CA ALA A 265 4.50 -17.97 8.74
C ALA A 265 4.80 -18.87 7.54
N LEU A 266 4.02 -19.95 7.40
CA LEU A 266 4.00 -20.80 6.21
C LEU A 266 2.56 -21.07 5.77
N ARG A 267 2.27 -20.92 4.48
CA ARG A 267 0.96 -21.24 3.92
C ARG A 267 1.09 -21.96 2.58
N VAL A 268 0.45 -23.11 2.49
CA VAL A 268 0.41 -23.96 1.29
C VAL A 268 -0.89 -23.70 0.52
N VAL A 269 -0.78 -23.67 -0.81
CA VAL A 269 -1.89 -23.71 -1.75
C VAL A 269 -1.86 -25.08 -2.43
N PRO A 270 -2.78 -26.00 -2.10
CA PRO A 270 -2.81 -27.33 -2.69
C PRO A 270 -2.95 -27.31 -4.22
N PRO A 271 -2.49 -28.34 -4.93
CA PRO A 271 -2.75 -28.49 -6.36
C PRO A 271 -4.24 -28.41 -6.68
N GLY A 272 -4.59 -27.81 -7.83
CA GLY A 272 -5.98 -27.56 -8.21
C GLY A 272 -6.65 -26.36 -7.51
N GLN A 273 -6.05 -25.78 -6.47
CA GLN A 273 -6.54 -24.57 -5.81
C GLN A 273 -5.80 -23.31 -6.26
N ARG A 274 -6.31 -22.14 -5.85
CA ARG A 274 -5.66 -20.83 -6.04
C ARG A 274 -5.63 -20.10 -4.72
N GLY A 275 -4.50 -19.47 -4.42
CA GLY A 275 -4.34 -18.63 -3.24
C GLY A 275 -4.04 -17.18 -3.61
N LEU A 276 -4.28 -16.27 -2.67
CA LEU A 276 -3.87 -14.88 -2.79
C LEU A 276 -3.13 -14.48 -1.51
N ALA A 277 -1.83 -14.19 -1.64
CA ALA A 277 -1.07 -13.59 -0.56
C ALA A 277 -1.29 -12.07 -0.56
N VAL A 278 -1.57 -11.49 0.61
CA VAL A 278 -1.77 -10.05 0.75
C VAL A 278 -0.66 -9.48 1.62
N PHE A 279 0.19 -8.64 1.02
CA PHE A 279 1.29 -7.98 1.71
C PHE A 279 0.88 -6.55 2.08
N THR A 280 1.17 -6.15 3.30
CA THR A 280 1.01 -4.77 3.76
C THR A 280 2.36 -4.19 4.13
N ALA A 281 2.54 -2.88 3.92
CA ALA A 281 3.72 -2.20 4.42
C ALA A 281 3.78 -2.36 5.95
N THR A 282 4.90 -2.87 6.46
CA THR A 282 5.23 -2.80 7.88
C THR A 282 5.69 -1.38 8.18
N SER A 283 5.10 -0.76 9.20
CA SER A 283 5.61 0.50 9.75
C SER A 283 7.02 0.21 10.29
N GLY A 284 8.04 0.72 9.58
CA GLY A 284 9.39 0.86 10.12
C GLY A 284 9.44 2.09 10.99
#